data_AF-J3JG35-F1
#
_entry.id   AF-J3JG35-F1
#
_cell.length_a   1.000
_cell.length_b   1.000
_cell.length_c   1.000
_cell.angle_alpha   90.00
_cell.angle_beta   90.00
_cell.angle_gamma   90.00
#
_symmetry.space_group_name_H-M   'P 1'
#
loop_
_entity.id
_entity.type
_entity.pdbx_description
1 polymer ?
#
loop_
_entity_poly.entity_id
_entity_poly.type
_entity_poly.pdbx_seq_one_letter_code
_entity_poly.pdbx_strand_id
1 'polypeptide(L)'
;MAGTHRIRLTERDSMEGGVRCPSCGSYTSFSDIIATGQCRGVHRQDKSCETELAIDLVIQKTELQQSEFDIGDVGSFDSEE
;
A
#
# COMPACT_ATOMS: atom_id res chain seq x y z
N MET A 1 14.92 -10.29 20.54
CA MET A 1 14.16 -9.14 20.01
C MET A 1 13.57 -9.58 18.67
N ALA A 2 12.28 -9.90 18.61
CA ALA A 2 11.64 -10.22 17.34
C ALA A 2 11.56 -8.92 16.54
N GLY A 3 12.33 -8.82 15.46
CA GLY A 3 12.37 -7.63 14.62
C GLY A 3 11.08 -7.49 13.82
N THR A 4 10.54 -6.28 13.75
CA THR A 4 9.43 -5.97 12.84
C THR A 4 9.93 -6.08 11.40
N HIS A 5 9.36 -7.00 10.63
CA HIS A 5 9.69 -7.17 9.22
C HIS A 5 8.64 -6.46 8.35
N ARG A 6 9.04 -5.40 7.65
CA ARG A 6 8.16 -4.67 6.73
C ARG A 6 8.34 -5.18 5.32
N ILE A 7 7.24 -5.60 4.70
CA ILE A 7 7.19 -5.96 3.29
C ILE A 7 6.39 -4.89 2.54
N ARG A 8 6.88 -4.52 1.36
CA ARG A 8 6.09 -3.69 0.43
C ARG A 8 5.20 -4.62 -0.37
N LEU A 9 3.90 -4.37 -0.32
CA LEU A 9 2.95 -5.09 -1.16
C LEU A 9 3.21 -4.78 -2.63
N THR A 10 3.21 -5.82 -3.44
CA THR A 10 3.32 -5.73 -4.90
C THR A 10 1.93 -5.74 -5.54
N GLU A 11 1.86 -5.48 -6.84
CA GLU A 11 0.62 -5.59 -7.62
C GLU A 11 0.03 -7.00 -7.52
N ARG A 12 0.88 -8.03 -7.54
CA ARG A 12 0.45 -9.42 -7.41
C ARG A 12 -0.23 -9.69 -6.07
N ASP A 13 0.33 -9.23 -4.96
CA ASP A 13 -0.27 -9.41 -3.63
C ASP A 13 -1.64 -8.72 -3.56
N SER A 14 -1.75 -7.55 -4.18
CA SER A 14 -3.01 -6.79 -4.30
C SER A 14 -4.07 -7.59 -5.07
N MET A 15 -3.69 -8.23 -6.18
CA MET A 15 -4.59 -9.06 -6.98
C MET A 15 -4.99 -10.36 -6.29
N GLU A 16 -4.08 -10.99 -5.54
CA GLU A 16 -4.37 -12.18 -4.76
C GLU A 16 -5.27 -11.86 -3.55
N GLY A 17 -5.25 -10.60 -3.07
CA GLY A 17 -6.08 -10.11 -1.98
C GLY A 17 -5.53 -10.43 -0.58
N GLY A 18 -4.23 -10.70 -0.48
CA GLY A 18 -3.58 -11.08 0.77
C GLY A 18 -2.09 -11.37 0.62
N VAL A 19 -1.48 -11.87 1.69
CA VAL A 19 -0.05 -12.23 1.74
C VAL A 19 0.15 -13.56 2.45
N ARG A 20 1.31 -14.17 2.23
CA ARG A 20 1.76 -15.31 3.04
C ARG A 20 2.50 -14.80 4.27
N CYS A 21 2.12 -15.31 5.44
CA CYS A 21 2.83 -15.03 6.68
C CYS A 21 4.31 -15.44 6.53
N PRO A 22 5.26 -14.53 6.79
CA PRO A 22 6.69 -14.84 6.63
C PRO A 22 7.17 -15.90 7.63
N SER A 23 6.48 -16.07 8.76
CA SER A 23 6.83 -17.03 9.80
C SER A 23 6.41 -18.46 9.46
N CYS A 24 5.17 -18.68 9.00
CA CYS A 24 4.61 -20.02 8.80
C CYS A 24 4.22 -20.35 7.34
N GLY A 25 4.27 -19.37 6.43
CA GLY A 25 3.91 -19.52 5.02
C GLY A 25 2.40 -19.62 4.72
N SER A 26 1.55 -19.57 5.75
CA SER A 26 0.10 -19.60 5.59
C SER A 26 -0.41 -18.32 4.93
N TYR A 27 -1.38 -18.47 4.02
CA TYR A 27 -2.02 -17.34 3.37
C TYR A 27 -2.96 -16.62 4.35
N THR A 28 -2.97 -15.29 4.32
CA THR A 28 -3.87 -14.46 5.12
C THR A 28 -4.37 -13.31 4.25
N SER A 29 -5.69 -13.15 4.15
CA SER A 29 -6.29 -12.08 3.35
C SER A 29 -6.07 -10.71 3.99
N PHE A 30 -6.06 -9.63 3.20
CA PHE A 30 -5.95 -8.28 3.76
C PHE A 30 -7.10 -7.96 4.73
N SER A 31 -8.31 -8.41 4.42
CA SER A 31 -9.48 -8.25 5.30
C SER A 31 -9.27 -8.94 6.65
N ASP A 32 -8.72 -10.16 6.68
CA ASP A 32 -8.42 -10.86 7.93
C ASP A 32 -7.33 -10.14 8.73
N ILE A 33 -6.29 -9.62 8.06
CA ILE A 33 -5.23 -8.84 8.72
C ILE A 33 -5.83 -7.58 9.35
N ILE A 34 -6.66 -6.85 8.62
CA ILE A 34 -7.33 -5.63 9.14
C ILE A 34 -8.26 -5.98 10.31
N ALA A 35 -9.02 -7.07 10.20
CA ALA A 35 -10.01 -7.43 11.21
C ALA A 35 -9.40 -7.99 12.50
N THR A 36 -8.26 -8.68 12.42
CA THR A 36 -7.75 -9.49 13.54
C THR A 36 -6.32 -9.15 13.94
N GLY A 37 -5.53 -8.62 13.03
CA GLY A 37 -4.10 -8.37 13.23
C GLY A 37 -3.26 -9.63 13.45
N GLN A 38 -3.80 -10.84 13.21
CA GLN A 38 -3.13 -12.08 13.58
C GLN A 38 -3.09 -13.09 12.43
N CYS A 39 -1.95 -13.76 12.27
CA CYS A 39 -1.86 -14.92 11.42
C CYS A 39 -2.64 -16.10 12.03
N ARG A 40 -3.66 -16.59 11.33
CA ARG A 40 -4.43 -17.77 11.75
C ARG A 40 -3.84 -19.09 11.24
N GLY A 41 -2.63 -19.06 10.70
CA GLY A 41 -1.97 -20.21 10.10
C GLY A 41 -1.57 -21.28 11.12
N VAL A 42 -1.70 -22.55 10.76
CA VAL A 42 -1.17 -23.67 11.54
C VAL A 42 0.23 -23.99 11.02
N HIS A 43 1.22 -24.09 11.90
CA HIS A 43 2.55 -24.57 11.54
C HIS A 43 2.49 -26.09 11.24
N ARG A 44 3.41 -26.64 10.44
CA ARG A 44 3.50 -28.08 10.09
C ARG A 44 3.57 -29.07 11.28
N GLN A 45 3.49 -28.60 12.53
CA GLN A 45 3.59 -29.37 13.77
C GLN A 45 2.55 -28.90 14.81
N ASP A 46 1.29 -28.76 14.40
CA ASP A 46 0.09 -28.55 15.27
C ASP A 46 0.10 -27.34 16.22
N LYS A 47 1.01 -26.38 16.04
CA LYS A 47 1.01 -25.12 16.79
C LYS A 47 0.46 -23.98 15.93
N SER A 48 -0.43 -23.17 16.52
CA SER A 48 -0.89 -21.92 15.93
C SER A 48 0.29 -20.96 15.75
N CYS A 49 0.33 -20.29 14.60
CA CYS A 49 1.28 -19.22 14.34
C CYS A 49 0.91 -17.99 15.18
N GLU A 50 1.76 -17.58 16.12
CA GLU A 50 1.52 -16.40 16.96
C GLU A 50 2.03 -15.10 16.32
N THR A 51 2.14 -15.05 14.99
CA THR A 51 2.64 -13.86 14.29
C THR A 51 1.55 -12.81 14.15
N GLU A 52 1.81 -11.62 14.65
CA GLU A 52 0.98 -10.44 14.39
C GLU A 52 1.29 -9.85 13.02
N LEU A 53 0.25 -9.43 12.31
CA LEU A 53 0.32 -8.83 10.98
C LEU A 53 -0.42 -7.48 11.00
N ALA A 54 0.12 -6.49 10.32
CA ALA A 54 -0.49 -5.17 10.18
C ALA A 54 -0.33 -4.65 8.75
N ILE A 55 -1.26 -3.81 8.30
CA ILE A 55 -1.19 -3.10 7.01
C ILE A 55 -1.05 -1.61 7.28
N ASP A 56 0.03 -1.03 6.77
CA ASP A 56 0.26 0.42 6.83
C ASP A 56 -0.15 1.06 5.49
N LEU A 57 -1.07 2.03 5.53
CA LEU A 57 -1.34 2.91 4.40
C LEU A 57 -0.35 4.09 4.43
N VAL A 58 0.57 4.13 3.47
CA VAL A 58 1.56 5.20 3.36
C VAL A 58 1.17 6.14 2.24
N ILE A 59 0.80 7.38 2.57
CA ILE A 59 0.49 8.44 1.61
C ILE A 59 1.76 9.26 1.36
N GLN A 60 2.25 9.26 0.13
CA GLN A 60 3.36 10.12 -0.30
C GLN A 60 2.78 11.27 -1.14
N LYS A 61 3.15 12.51 -0.82
CA LYS A 61 2.81 13.65 -1.67
C LYS A 61 3.69 13.60 -2.90
N THR A 62 3.12 13.24 -4.04
CA THR A 62 3.79 13.43 -5.32
C THR A 62 3.64 14.89 -5.72
N GLU A 63 4.73 15.65 -5.70
CA GLU A 63 4.74 16.99 -6.29
C GLU A 63 4.61 16.82 -7.81
N LEU A 64 3.40 17.05 -8.33
CA LEU A 64 3.17 17.17 -9.76
C LEU A 64 3.78 18.51 -10.19
N GLN A 65 4.93 18.47 -10.86
CA GLN A 65 5.46 19.65 -11.54
C GLN A 65 4.46 20.05 -12.64
N GLN A 66 3.65 21.07 -12.37
CA GLN A 66 2.94 21.79 -13.41
C GLN A 66 3.99 22.57 -14.19
N SER A 67 4.42 22.04 -15.33
CA SER A 67 5.09 22.87 -16.32
C SER A 67 4.07 23.92 -16.78
N GLU A 68 4.25 25.17 -16.38
CA GLU A 68 3.54 26.32 -16.92
C GLU A 68 3.54 26.22 -18.45
N PHE A 69 2.36 25.98 -19.03
CA PHE A 69 2.14 26.28 -20.43
C PHE A 69 2.05 27.80 -20.51
N ASP A 70 3.15 28.41 -20.95
CA ASP A 70 3.24 29.79 -21.38
C ASP A 70 2.27 29.96 -22.58
N ILE A 71 1.00 30.29 -22.32
CA ILE A 71 0.09 30.79 -23.35
C ILE A 71 0.48 32.24 -23.56
N GLY A 72 1.60 32.43 -24.26
CA GLY A 72 2.03 33.72 -24.73
C GLY A 72 0.97 34.33 -25.66
N ASP A 73 0.61 35.57 -25.33
CA ASP A 73 0.16 36.58 -26.29
C ASP A 73 -1.21 36.32 -26.97
N VAL A 74 -2.30 36.56 -26.23
CA VAL A 74 -3.56 37.00 -26.85
C VAL A 74 -3.60 38.52 -26.73
N GLY A 75 -3.13 39.18 -27.79
CA GLY A 75 -2.94 40.62 -27.86
C GLY A 75 -4.16 41.44 -27.42
N SER A 76 -3.87 42.56 -26.77
CA SER A 76 -4.82 43.60 -26.38
C SER A 76 -5.65 44.06 -27.58
N PHE A 77 -6.96 43.81 -27.53
CA PHE A 77 -7.92 44.52 -28.37
C PHE A 77 -8.24 45.86 -27.69
N ASP A 78 -7.61 46.94 -28.15
CA ASP A 78 -8.09 48.30 -27.92
C ASP A 78 -9.45 48.45 -28.62
N SER A 79 -10.49 48.70 -27.82
CA SER A 79 -11.78 49.20 -28.32
C SER A 79 -11.87 50.66 -27.93
N GLU A 80 -11.52 51.53 -28.87
CA GLU A 80 -11.85 52.95 -28.83
C GLU A 80 -13.33 53.14 -29.23
N GLU A 81 -14.06 53.78 -28.29
CA GLU A 81 -15.33 54.54 -28.36
C GLU A 81 -16.43 54.20 -29.38
#